data_AF-A0A7X7KCY8-F1
#
_entry.id   AF-A0A7X7KCY8-F1
#
_cell.length_a   1.000
_cell.length_b   1.000
_cell.length_c   1.000
_cell.angle_alpha   90.00
_cell.angle_beta   90.00
_cell.angle_gamma   90.00
#
_symmetry.space_group_name_H-M   'P 1'
#
loop_
_entity.id
_entity.type
_entity.pdbx_description
1 polymer ?
#
loop_
_entity_poly.entity_id
_entity_poly.type
_entity_poly.pdbx_seq_one_letter_code
_entity_poly.pdbx_strand_id
1 'polypeptide(L)'
;YFRFITTPGIEPTNNLAEQAIRFVVIDRRITLGTRSETGRRWCERIWTTIATCVQQGRSVFKFLLDSIHAYIGGGLSPSLLPSGP
;
A
#
# COMPACT_ATOMS: atom_id res chain seq x y z
N TYR A 1 -2.05 2.45 24.40
CA TYR A 1 -3.40 2.23 24.98
C TYR A 1 -4.31 1.65 23.89
N PHE A 2 -5.15 0.66 24.22
CA PHE A 2 -6.00 -0.08 23.27
C PHE A 2 -7.28 0.69 22.94
N ARG A 3 -7.45 1.11 21.68
CA ARG A 3 -8.52 2.02 21.24
C ARG A 3 -9.94 1.48 21.49
N PHE A 4 -10.12 0.16 21.44
CA PHE A 4 -11.39 -0.50 21.73
C PHE A 4 -11.91 -0.30 23.16
N ILE A 5 -11.06 0.09 24.12
CA ILE A 5 -11.50 0.31 25.52
C ILE A 5 -12.32 1.61 25.67
N THR A 6 -12.10 2.62 24.82
CA THR A 6 -12.74 3.96 24.94
C THR A 6 -13.52 4.35 23.70
N THR A 7 -13.34 3.64 22.58
CA THR A 7 -14.01 3.94 21.32
C THR A 7 -15.00 2.81 21.01
N PRO A 8 -16.32 3.03 21.24
CA PRO A 8 -17.35 2.08 20.83
C PRO A 8 -17.27 1.77 19.33
N GLY A 9 -17.53 0.52 18.96
CA GLY A 9 -17.50 0.06 17.56
C GLY A 9 -16.13 -0.33 17.02
N ILE A 10 -15.06 -0.24 17.83
CA ILE A 10 -13.76 -0.83 17.48
C ILE A 10 -13.65 -2.20 18.14
N GLU A 11 -13.52 -3.23 17.31
CA GLU A 11 -13.31 -4.60 17.75
C GLU A 11 -11.97 -4.73 18.52
N PRO A 12 -11.89 -5.60 19.55
CA PRO A 12 -10.66 -5.86 20.28
C PRO A 12 -9.67 -6.76 19.50
N THR A 13 -9.70 -6.71 18.17
CA THR A 13 -8.91 -7.57 17.28
C THR A 13 -8.22 -6.76 16.20
N ASN A 14 -7.11 -7.28 15.66
CA ASN A 14 -6.37 -6.71 14.55
C ASN A 14 -6.82 -7.27 13.19
N ASN A 15 -7.93 -8.01 13.11
CA ASN A 15 -8.35 -8.73 11.91
C ASN A 15 -8.40 -7.82 10.67
N LEU A 16 -8.92 -6.60 10.80
CA LEU A 16 -8.94 -5.64 9.70
C LEU A 16 -7.53 -5.33 9.17
N ALA A 17 -6.58 -5.09 10.08
CA ALA A 17 -5.19 -4.80 9.71
C ALA A 17 -4.52 -6.04 9.11
N GLU A 18 -4.75 -7.23 9.67
CA GLU A 18 -4.22 -8.49 9.14
C GLU A 18 -4.76 -8.80 7.74
N GLN A 19 -6.07 -8.63 7.51
CA GLN A 19 -6.69 -8.80 6.19
C GLN A 19 -6.11 -7.82 5.19
N ALA A 20 -5.91 -6.55 5.59
CA ALA A 20 -5.34 -5.53 4.73
C ALA A 20 -3.92 -5.84 4.25
N ILE A 21 -3.12 -6.60 5.00
CA ILE A 21 -1.74 -6.96 4.62
C ILE A 21 -1.58 -8.41 4.16
N ARG A 22 -2.64 -9.23 4.23
CA ARG A 22 -2.57 -10.68 4.00
C ARG A 22 -1.99 -11.05 2.64
N PHE A 23 -2.31 -10.28 1.60
CA PHE A 23 -1.81 -10.53 0.26
C PHE A 23 -0.27 -10.39 0.18
N VAL A 24 0.33 -9.44 0.90
CA VAL A 24 1.79 -9.25 0.98
C VAL A 24 2.45 -10.42 1.70
N VAL A 25 1.82 -10.91 2.78
CA VAL A 25 2.33 -12.05 3.56
C VAL A 25 2.33 -13.32 2.71
N ILE A 26 1.24 -13.57 1.97
CA ILE A 26 1.12 -14.71 1.06
C ILE A 26 2.17 -14.62 -0.05
N ASP A 27 2.28 -13.45 -0.71
CA ASP A 27 3.29 -13.24 -1.76
C ASP A 27 4.69 -13.56 -1.24
N ARG A 28 5.10 -12.94 -0.12
CA ARG A 28 6.41 -13.16 0.47
C ARG A 28 6.66 -14.61 0.85
N ARG A 29 5.63 -15.34 1.28
CA ARG A 29 5.74 -16.76 1.61
C ARG A 29 5.99 -17.61 0.37
N ILE A 30 5.34 -17.28 -0.74
CA ILE A 30 5.45 -18.03 -2.01
C ILE A 30 6.75 -17.68 -2.74
N THR A 31 7.06 -16.39 -2.85
CA THR A 31 8.20 -15.88 -3.61
C THR A 31 9.51 -15.92 -2.83
N LEU A 32 9.45 -16.19 -1.52
CA LEU A 32 10.55 -16.06 -0.55
C LEU A 32 11.12 -14.64 -0.44
N GLY A 33 10.49 -13.67 -1.09
CA GLY A 33 10.90 -12.28 -1.12
C GLY A 33 12.29 -12.06 -1.73
N THR A 34 12.91 -10.95 -1.34
CA THR A 34 14.19 -10.50 -1.89
C THR A 34 15.17 -10.14 -0.78
N ARG A 35 16.45 -10.46 -1.00
CA ARG A 35 17.54 -10.21 -0.04
C ARG A 35 18.28 -8.90 -0.30
N SER A 36 18.16 -8.34 -1.51
CA SER A 36 18.83 -7.08 -1.85
C SER A 36 18.07 -5.89 -1.28
N GLU A 37 18.79 -4.81 -0.98
CA GLU A 37 18.16 -3.56 -0.54
C GLU A 37 17.24 -2.97 -1.62
N THR A 38 17.72 -2.94 -2.86
CA THR A 38 16.94 -2.46 -4.02
C THR A 38 15.65 -3.25 -4.18
N GLY A 39 15.71 -4.58 -4.05
CA GLY A 39 14.53 -5.43 -4.11
C GLY A 39 13.55 -5.13 -2.98
N ARG A 40 14.05 -5.00 -1.74
CA ARG A 40 13.19 -4.70 -0.58
C ARG A 40 12.45 -3.37 -0.77
N ARG A 41 13.15 -2.33 -1.22
CA ARG A 41 12.56 -1.02 -1.53
C ARG A 41 11.52 -1.09 -2.65
N TRP A 42 11.76 -1.90 -3.68
CA TRP A 42 10.78 -2.12 -4.74
C TRP A 42 9.51 -2.78 -4.21
N CYS A 43 9.65 -3.91 -3.50
CA CYS A 43 8.51 -4.63 -2.92
C CYS A 43 7.70 -3.74 -1.95
N GLU A 44 8.38 -2.98 -1.09
CA GLU A 44 7.72 -2.03 -0.18
C GLU A 44 6.85 -1.02 -0.95
N ARG A 45 7.40 -0.41 -2.02
CA ARG A 45 6.70 0.62 -2.80
C ARG A 45 5.55 0.07 -3.62
N ILE A 46 5.74 -1.05 -4.31
CA ILE A 46 4.71 -1.59 -5.20
C ILE A 46 3.52 -2.13 -4.40
N TRP A 47 3.76 -2.81 -3.27
CA TRP A 47 2.69 -3.30 -2.42
C TRP A 47 1.92 -2.18 -1.72
N THR A 48 2.62 -1.13 -1.28
CA THR A 48 1.98 0.07 -0.74
C THR A 48 1.08 0.73 -1.79
N THR A 49 1.59 0.86 -3.02
CA THR A 49 0.84 1.44 -4.15
C THR A 49 -0.43 0.63 -4.45
N ILE A 50 -0.29 -0.70 -4.59
CA ILE A 50 -1.41 -1.59 -4.87
C ILE A 50 -2.47 -1.51 -3.77
N ALA A 51 -2.08 -1.70 -2.50
CA ALA A 51 -3.00 -1.64 -1.37
C ALA A 51 -3.76 -0.31 -1.32
N THR A 52 -3.03 0.80 -1.45
CA THR A 52 -3.59 2.14 -1.34
C THR A 52 -4.55 2.43 -2.50
N CYS A 53 -4.16 2.11 -3.74
CA CYS A 53 -5.04 2.28 -4.89
C CYS A 53 -6.32 1.44 -4.77
N VAL A 54 -6.22 0.17 -4.34
CA VAL A 54 -7.38 -0.69 -4.13
C VAL A 54 -8.31 -0.12 -3.05
N GLN A 55 -7.75 0.31 -1.91
CA GLN A 55 -8.53 0.94 -0.84
C GLN A 55 -9.22 2.24 -1.28
N GLN A 56 -8.60 3.00 -2.18
CA GLN A 56 -9.14 4.25 -2.72
C GLN A 56 -10.06 4.05 -3.94
N GLY A 57 -10.27 2.82 -4.42
CA GLY A 57 -11.00 2.57 -5.66
C GLY A 57 -10.32 3.15 -6.92
N ARG A 58 -9.00 3.38 -6.86
CA ARG A 58 -8.20 3.91 -7.98
C ARG A 58 -7.56 2.79 -8.79
N SER A 59 -7.43 3.00 -10.10
CA SER A 59 -6.69 2.07 -10.97
C SER A 59 -5.19 2.10 -10.66
N VAL A 60 -4.64 0.97 -10.22
CA VAL A 60 -3.20 0.78 -10.01
C VAL A 60 -2.43 1.05 -11.30
N PHE A 61 -2.89 0.49 -12.42
CA PHE A 61 -2.24 0.64 -13.71
C PHE A 61 -2.16 2.12 -14.11
N LYS A 62 -3.26 2.85 -13.99
CA LYS A 62 -3.27 4.29 -14.30
C LYS A 62 -2.30 5.06 -13.41
N PHE A 63 -2.28 4.76 -12.11
CA PHE A 63 -1.35 5.41 -11.18
C PHE A 63 0.12 5.19 -11.56
N LEU A 64 0.48 3.96 -11.93
CA LEU A 64 1.83 3.61 -12.37
C LEU A 64 2.19 4.30 -13.69
N LEU A 65 1.27 4.31 -14.66
CA LEU A 65 1.44 5.00 -15.93
C LEU A 65 1.71 6.50 -15.71
N ASP A 66 0.85 7.17 -14.94
CA ASP A 66 0.97 8.59 -14.65
C ASP A 66 2.28 8.89 -13.89
N SER A 67 2.71 8.00 -12.99
CA SER A 67 3.99 8.12 -12.26
C SER A 67 5.21 8.00 -13.19
N ILE A 68 5.19 7.05 -14.13
CA ILE A 68 6.28 6.86 -15.09
C ILE A 68 6.37 8.05 -16.05
N HIS A 69 5.22 8.52 -16.56
CA HIS A 69 5.17 9.71 -17.40
C HIS A 69 5.71 10.95 -16.67
N ALA A 70 5.31 11.18 -15.41
CA ALA A 70 5.82 12.28 -14.61
C ALA A 70 7.33 12.19 -14.40
N TYR A 71 7.85 11.00 -14.07
CA TYR A 71 9.29 10.79 -13.88
C TYR A 71 10.10 11.06 -15.15
N ILE A 72 9.66 10.54 -16.29
CA ILE A 72 10.34 10.74 -17.59
C ILE A 72 10.27 12.21 -18.02
N GLY A 73 9.12 12.85 -17.82
CA GLY A 73 8.89 14.24 -18.20
C GLY A 73 9.45 15.29 -17.22
N GLY A 74 10.07 14.87 -16.10
CA GLY A 74 10.52 15.79 -15.05
C GLY A 74 9.39 16.53 -14.32
N GLY A 75 8.17 16.01 -14.41
CA GLY A 75 6.97 16.59 -13.80
C GLY A 75 6.74 16.13 -12.35
N LEU A 76 5.64 16.61 -11.76
CA LEU A 76 5.22 16.21 -10.43
C LEU A 76 4.55 14.82 -10.47
N SER A 77 5.05 13.89 -9.65
CA SER A 77 4.46 12.56 -9.52
C SER A 77 3.07 12.61 -8.87
N PRO A 78 2.13 11.75 -9.30
CA PRO A 78 0.81 11.68 -8.67
C PRO A 78 0.95 11.24 -7.20
N SER A 79 0.15 11.84 -6.32
CA SER A 79 0.12 11.47 -4.91
C SER A 79 -0.70 10.20 -4.66
N LEU A 80 -0.20 9.35 -3.77
CA LEU A 80 -0.98 8.26 -3.16
C LEU A 80 -1.83 8.75 -1.99
N LEU A 81 -1.48 9.88 -1.38
CA LEU A 81 -2.32 10.47 -0.34
C LEU A 81 -3.56 11.06 -1.00
N PRO A 82 -4.75 10.90 -0.39
CA PRO A 82 -5.93 11.60 -0.85
C PRO A 82 -5.64 13.11 -0.82
N SER A 83 -6.15 13.82 -1.82
CA SER A 83 -6.33 15.26 -1.71
C SER A 83 -7.07 15.50 -0.39
N GLY A 84 -6.55 16.37 0.48
CA GLY A 84 -7.18 16.65 1.77
C GLY A 84 -8.65 17.07 1.62
N PRO A 85 -9.40 17.16 2.73
CA PRO A 85 -10.73 17.79 2.67
C PRO A 85 -10.67 19.18 2.05
#